data_AF-A0A7S4GP33-F1
#
_entry.id   AF-A0A7S4GP33-F1
#
_cell.length_a   1.000
_cell.length_b   1.000
_cell.length_c   1.000
_cell.angle_alpha   90.00
_cell.angle_beta   90.00
_cell.angle_gamma   90.00
#
_symmetry.space_group_name_H-M   'P 1'
#
loop_
_entity.id
_entity.type
_entity.pdbx_description
1 polymer ?
#
loop_
_entity_poly.entity_id
_entity_poly.type
_entity_poly.pdbx_seq_one_letter_code
_entity_poly.pdbx_strand_id
1 'polypeptide(L)'
;MQAASVGTSTRASSMRIQGISLTAGSVTAVCAVALFVWQWRRALQRQTRPSGSTAPPPHALLKRVVRGVDAGPGLEDGCGPPLVLFCGGSAFNRASVELSRFTTRTAYIVPISDNGGSSKEIIRVLGGPAIGDVRARLIRLAAPRNSEDEAVINLLKYRLTNSSRQDAKNEFLRIVDGTHGAWEGIAEAYKQTVRAFLVNFFNACLRRESVQELSVDVVNTADELATHFDYRGGSIGNFMLTGARLFFGSLEAAIFWFSNLAGIPRASFVVPVINVNSKVTLGVKLQNGQEIIGQDNISHPQPPTPGGPQGPADTKATADSPLPSAIERVFYVNESGTAVLPPVNPMILQHLRSCQAVIYTMGSLYTSILPSLVLKGMGRAVAALEGPKILILNGSTDRETMWHGADGRICHMMAEDIVAAVCDALNENEGPLETSSGGCQDYITHVLYLQASPVVNPRQIKTLSDMGVATVEIPQDDHNASHYDDRMLIKALRSLLEGWEVHHMCQQKRAWHEDLASPVSPLLW
;
A
#
# COMPACT_ATOMS: atom_id res chain seq x y z
N MET A 1 -88.86 -13.84 -6.30
CA MET A 1 -89.32 -13.35 -7.61
C MET A 1 -88.13 -13.26 -8.55
N GLN A 2 -88.37 -13.61 -9.82
CA GLN A 2 -87.51 -13.62 -11.02
C GLN A 2 -86.45 -12.49 -11.03
N ALA A 3 -85.17 -12.73 -11.35
CA ALA A 3 -84.51 -13.17 -12.60
C ALA A 3 -84.14 -12.02 -13.57
N ALA A 4 -82.98 -12.22 -14.25
CA ALA A 4 -82.34 -11.50 -15.38
C ALA A 4 -81.24 -10.48 -14.99
N SER A 5 -79.92 -10.77 -15.10
CA SER A 5 -79.04 -10.92 -16.30
C SER A 5 -78.99 -9.64 -17.15
N VAL A 6 -77.87 -8.95 -17.38
CA VAL A 6 -76.68 -9.23 -18.24
C VAL A 6 -75.71 -8.04 -17.99
N GLY A 7 -74.37 -8.04 -18.08
CA GLY A 7 -73.32 -8.98 -18.48
C GLY A 7 -71.94 -8.30 -18.34
N THR A 8 -70.92 -9.12 -18.05
CA THR A 8 -69.46 -9.00 -18.27
C THR A 8 -68.76 -7.63 -18.31
N SER A 9 -67.87 -7.40 -17.33
CA SER A 9 -66.54 -6.79 -17.57
C SER A 9 -65.54 -7.27 -16.52
N THR A 10 -64.38 -7.70 -17.00
CA THR A 10 -63.27 -8.29 -16.24
C THR A 10 -62.29 -7.18 -15.82
N ARG A 11 -61.74 -7.31 -14.60
CA ARG A 11 -60.46 -6.75 -14.10
C ARG A 11 -60.32 -5.22 -13.99
N ALA A 12 -60.12 -4.75 -12.76
CA ALA A 12 -58.78 -4.56 -12.18
C ALA A 12 -58.88 -3.76 -10.88
N SER A 13 -58.55 -4.39 -9.76
CA SER A 13 -58.45 -3.74 -8.46
C SER A 13 -57.26 -2.77 -8.43
N SER A 14 -57.51 -1.57 -7.92
CA SER A 14 -56.56 -0.48 -7.79
C SER A 14 -55.36 -0.82 -6.91
N MET A 15 -54.17 -0.45 -7.36
CA MET A 15 -53.06 -0.11 -6.47
C MET A 15 -52.55 1.27 -6.90
N ARG A 16 -52.81 2.27 -6.05
CA ARG A 16 -52.24 3.62 -6.16
C ARG A 16 -50.76 3.54 -5.78
N ILE A 17 -49.88 4.00 -6.67
CA ILE A 17 -48.54 4.47 -6.31
C ILE A 17 -48.52 5.97 -6.60
N GLN A 18 -48.22 6.75 -5.57
CA GLN A 18 -48.08 8.20 -5.64
C GLN A 18 -46.80 8.61 -6.38
N GLY A 19 -46.97 9.49 -7.36
CA GLY A 19 -46.16 10.68 -7.61
C GLY A 19 -44.64 10.57 -7.66
N ILE A 20 -44.08 10.44 -8.87
CA ILE A 20 -42.79 11.06 -9.21
C ILE A 20 -43.06 12.02 -10.38
N SER A 21 -43.02 13.32 -10.10
CA SER A 21 -42.99 14.36 -11.13
C SER A 21 -41.57 14.44 -11.68
N LEU A 22 -41.31 13.77 -12.80
CA LEU A 22 -40.05 13.92 -13.54
C LEU A 22 -40.07 15.27 -14.27
N THR A 23 -39.13 16.15 -13.95
CA THR A 23 -38.92 17.39 -14.71
C THR A 23 -38.37 17.06 -16.10
N ALA A 24 -38.67 17.89 -17.09
CA ALA A 24 -38.33 17.66 -18.50
C ALA A 24 -36.83 17.35 -18.75
N GLY A 25 -35.92 17.78 -17.87
CA GLY A 25 -34.48 17.49 -17.97
C GLY A 25 -34.10 16.02 -17.72
N SER A 26 -34.85 15.30 -16.89
CA SER A 26 -34.56 13.89 -16.56
C SER A 26 -34.92 12.94 -17.70
N VAL A 27 -35.98 13.27 -18.45
CA VAL A 27 -36.41 12.50 -19.63
C VAL A 27 -35.40 12.68 -20.77
N THR A 28 -34.87 13.89 -20.96
CA THR A 28 -33.86 14.17 -22.00
C THR A 28 -32.55 13.43 -21.76
N ALA A 29 -32.10 13.31 -20.50
CA ALA A 29 -30.88 12.58 -20.15
C ALA A 29 -31.03 11.07 -20.37
N VAL A 30 -32.18 10.49 -19.99
CA VAL A 30 -32.48 9.06 -20.21
C VAL A 30 -32.63 8.77 -21.72
N CYS A 31 -33.28 9.66 -22.48
CA CYS A 31 -33.37 9.54 -23.93
C CYS A 31 -32.00 9.66 -24.62
N ALA A 32 -31.11 10.54 -24.15
CA ALA A 32 -29.76 10.69 -24.68
C ALA A 32 -28.89 9.45 -24.45
N VAL A 33 -28.94 8.85 -23.26
CA VAL A 33 -28.23 7.60 -22.96
C VAL A 33 -28.81 6.44 -23.78
N ALA A 34 -30.13 6.35 -23.91
CA ALA A 34 -30.78 5.33 -24.75
C ALA A 34 -30.42 5.48 -26.24
N LEU A 35 -30.37 6.71 -26.76
CA LEU A 35 -29.93 7.01 -28.13
C LEU A 35 -28.46 6.66 -28.34
N PHE A 36 -27.58 6.96 -27.38
CA PHE A 36 -26.17 6.61 -27.43
C PHE A 36 -25.96 5.09 -27.46
N VAL A 37 -26.64 4.35 -26.57
CA VAL A 37 -26.58 2.88 -26.53
C VAL A 37 -27.16 2.27 -27.81
N TRP A 38 -28.25 2.84 -28.35
CA TRP A 38 -28.84 2.38 -29.61
C TRP A 38 -27.92 2.65 -30.81
N GLN A 39 -27.31 3.83 -30.91
CA GLN A 39 -26.35 4.17 -31.96
C GLN A 39 -25.10 3.29 -31.90
N TRP A 40 -24.58 3.03 -30.70
CA TRP A 40 -23.44 2.14 -30.48
C TRP A 40 -23.74 0.69 -30.87
N ARG A 41 -24.92 0.16 -30.50
CA ARG A 41 -25.37 -1.18 -30.94
C ARG A 41 -25.57 -1.26 -32.46
N ARG A 42 -26.09 -0.20 -33.09
CA ARG A 42 -26.25 -0.14 -34.55
C ARG A 42 -24.91 -0.09 -35.28
N ALA A 43 -23.90 0.57 -34.70
CA ALA A 43 -22.54 0.59 -35.23
C ALA A 43 -21.87 -0.79 -35.15
N LEU A 44 -22.06 -1.51 -34.05
CA LEU A 44 -21.59 -2.91 -33.88
C LEU A 44 -22.27 -3.88 -34.88
N GLN A 45 -23.56 -3.70 -35.15
CA GLN A 45 -24.30 -4.55 -36.11
C GLN A 45 -23.97 -4.26 -37.58
N ARG A 46 -23.42 -3.08 -37.90
CA ARG A 46 -22.96 -2.74 -39.26
C ARG A 46 -21.58 -3.31 -39.59
N GLN A 47 -20.82 -3.77 -38.59
CA GLN A 47 -19.51 -4.38 -38.79
C GLN A 47 -19.55 -5.89 -39.12
N THR A 48 -20.73 -6.52 -39.18
CA THR A 48 -20.90 -7.98 -39.40
C THR A 48 -21.55 -8.34 -40.74
N ARG A 49 -21.20 -7.67 -41.84
CA ARG A 49 -21.46 -8.15 -43.21
C ARG A 49 -20.16 -8.26 -44.01
N PRO A 50 -19.77 -9.46 -44.51
CA PRO A 50 -18.55 -9.60 -45.28
C PRO A 50 -18.84 -9.30 -46.76
N SER A 51 -18.23 -8.25 -47.30
CA SER A 51 -18.10 -8.04 -48.73
C SER A 51 -16.61 -8.05 -49.08
N GLY A 52 -16.21 -9.01 -49.90
CA GLY A 52 -14.81 -9.29 -50.23
C GLY A 52 -14.13 -8.16 -50.99
N SER A 53 -12.91 -7.85 -50.56
CA SER A 53 -11.77 -7.37 -51.35
C SER A 53 -10.67 -6.95 -50.36
N THR A 54 -9.43 -7.28 -50.70
CA THR A 54 -8.23 -7.34 -49.86
C THR A 54 -7.83 -6.03 -49.19
N ALA A 55 -7.90 -5.98 -47.86
CA ALA A 55 -7.16 -5.07 -46.99
C ALA A 55 -6.89 -5.79 -45.64
N PRO A 56 -5.72 -5.61 -45.00
CA PRO A 56 -5.38 -6.36 -43.79
C PRO A 56 -6.25 -5.91 -42.59
N PRO A 57 -6.58 -6.81 -41.66
CA PRO A 57 -7.56 -6.54 -40.60
C PRO A 57 -7.04 -5.53 -39.54
N PRO A 58 -7.94 -4.85 -38.80
CA PRO A 58 -7.61 -3.79 -37.84
C PRO A 58 -6.98 -4.29 -36.52
N HIS A 59 -6.37 -5.48 -36.53
CA HIS A 59 -5.52 -5.96 -35.43
C HIS A 59 -4.06 -5.49 -35.54
N ALA A 60 -3.71 -4.76 -36.61
CA ALA A 60 -2.36 -4.21 -36.82
C ALA A 60 -2.16 -2.80 -36.23
N LEU A 61 -3.23 -2.05 -35.92
CA LEU A 61 -3.12 -0.69 -35.37
C LEU A 61 -2.99 -0.65 -33.83
N LEU A 62 -3.52 -1.65 -33.12
CA LEU A 62 -3.32 -1.81 -31.66
C LEU A 62 -1.97 -2.45 -31.29
N LYS A 63 -1.31 -3.14 -32.23
CA LYS A 63 0.03 -3.70 -32.02
C LYS A 63 1.16 -2.71 -32.31
N ARG A 64 0.86 -1.54 -32.88
CA ARG A 64 1.86 -0.53 -33.28
C ARG A 64 2.08 0.59 -32.26
N VAL A 65 1.32 0.59 -31.16
CA VAL A 65 1.51 1.52 -30.02
C VAL A 65 2.41 0.90 -28.92
N VAL A 66 2.80 -0.37 -29.03
CA VAL A 66 3.51 -1.10 -27.94
C VAL A 66 4.81 -1.79 -28.41
N ARG A 67 5.50 -1.27 -29.42
CA ARG A 67 6.90 -1.70 -29.67
C ARG A 67 7.80 -0.55 -30.10
N GLY A 68 8.82 -0.32 -29.29
CA GLY A 68 10.16 0.06 -29.73
C GLY A 68 10.43 1.55 -29.85
N VAL A 69 10.69 2.20 -28.71
CA VAL A 69 11.81 3.12 -28.64
C VAL A 69 12.64 2.65 -27.46
N ASP A 70 13.89 2.32 -27.73
CA ASP A 70 14.85 1.80 -26.77
C ASP A 70 14.98 2.76 -25.59
N ALA A 71 14.36 2.40 -24.46
CA ALA A 71 14.78 2.91 -23.17
C ALA A 71 16.15 2.28 -22.87
N GLY A 72 17.07 3.03 -22.26
CA GLY A 72 18.41 2.58 -21.88
C GLY A 72 18.39 1.31 -21.00
N PRO A 73 19.56 0.82 -20.53
CA PRO A 73 19.72 -0.55 -20.01
C PRO A 73 18.99 -0.75 -18.67
N GLY A 74 17.68 -0.93 -18.73
CA GLY A 74 16.83 -1.44 -17.66
C GLY A 74 16.55 -2.93 -17.93
N LEU A 75 16.39 -3.71 -16.87
CA LEU A 75 15.97 -5.11 -16.99
C LEU A 75 14.64 -5.21 -17.75
N GLU A 76 14.50 -6.27 -18.55
CA GLU A 76 13.22 -6.60 -19.17
C GLU A 76 12.14 -6.85 -18.10
N ASP A 77 10.90 -6.45 -18.40
CA ASP A 77 9.75 -6.66 -17.52
C ASP A 77 9.55 -8.15 -17.23
N GLY A 78 9.42 -8.52 -15.96
CA GLY A 78 9.29 -9.91 -15.52
C GLY A 78 10.62 -10.66 -15.35
N CYS A 79 11.77 -9.99 -15.40
CA CYS A 79 13.06 -10.60 -15.12
C CYS A 79 13.37 -10.72 -13.61
N GLY A 80 14.18 -11.72 -13.25
CA GLY A 80 14.69 -11.93 -11.90
C GLY A 80 13.83 -12.83 -11.00
N PRO A 81 14.28 -13.09 -9.76
CA PRO A 81 13.54 -13.89 -8.79
C PRO A 81 12.27 -13.17 -8.30
N PRO A 82 11.14 -13.88 -8.07
CA PRO A 82 9.95 -13.29 -7.46
C PRO A 82 10.16 -13.02 -5.97
N LEU A 83 10.04 -11.77 -5.54
CA LEU A 83 10.27 -11.36 -4.14
C LEU A 83 9.02 -10.75 -3.52
N VAL A 84 8.77 -11.05 -2.24
CA VAL A 84 7.82 -10.32 -1.40
C VAL A 84 8.61 -9.42 -0.46
N LEU A 85 8.29 -8.13 -0.46
CA LEU A 85 8.95 -7.13 0.38
C LEU A 85 7.95 -6.53 1.36
N PHE A 86 8.12 -6.79 2.66
CA PHE A 86 7.41 -6.07 3.70
C PHE A 86 8.12 -4.74 3.93
N CYS A 87 7.44 -3.65 3.58
CA CYS A 87 8.09 -2.36 3.48
C CYS A 87 7.30 -1.22 4.12
N GLY A 88 8.06 -0.27 4.65
CA GLY A 88 7.58 1.01 5.13
C GLY A 88 7.69 2.14 4.13
N GLY A 89 7.69 3.36 4.69
CA GLY A 89 7.87 4.62 4.00
C GLY A 89 9.23 4.76 3.29
N SER A 90 10.08 5.68 3.74
CA SER A 90 11.18 6.18 2.90
C SER A 90 12.49 5.40 2.97
N ALA A 91 12.73 4.59 4.01
CA ALA A 91 14.05 4.05 4.32
C ALA A 91 14.60 3.13 3.21
N PHE A 92 13.79 2.24 2.63
CA PHE A 92 14.20 1.35 1.55
C PHE A 92 14.20 1.99 0.15
N ASN A 93 13.98 3.31 0.03
CA ASN A 93 13.79 3.93 -1.28
C ASN A 93 15.03 3.90 -2.18
N ARG A 94 16.23 4.09 -1.62
CA ARG A 94 17.46 4.07 -2.41
C ARG A 94 17.78 2.64 -2.87
N ALA A 95 17.80 1.69 -1.94
CA ALA A 95 17.96 0.27 -2.21
C ALA A 95 16.93 -0.27 -3.23
N SER A 96 15.68 0.21 -3.24
CA SER A 96 14.68 -0.23 -4.22
C SER A 96 15.03 0.09 -5.68
N VAL A 97 15.79 1.17 -5.92
CA VAL A 97 16.27 1.53 -7.27
C VAL A 97 17.39 0.58 -7.72
N GLU A 98 18.27 0.18 -6.82
CA GLU A 98 19.28 -0.83 -7.13
C GLU A 98 18.66 -2.23 -7.26
N LEU A 99 17.63 -2.54 -6.46
CA LEU A 99 16.89 -3.80 -6.54
C LEU A 99 16.17 -3.97 -7.90
N SER A 100 15.63 -2.89 -8.47
CA SER A 100 14.96 -2.96 -9.78
C SER A 100 15.90 -3.29 -10.94
N ARG A 101 17.23 -3.15 -10.74
CA ARG A 101 18.27 -3.63 -11.66
C ARG A 101 18.61 -5.11 -11.47
N PHE A 102 18.03 -5.77 -10.48
CA PHE A 102 18.18 -7.21 -10.23
C PHE A 102 16.89 -7.99 -10.51
N THR A 103 15.73 -7.46 -10.08
CA THR A 103 14.44 -8.10 -10.35
C THR A 103 13.33 -7.06 -10.53
N THR A 104 12.42 -7.35 -11.45
CA THR A 104 11.16 -6.61 -11.63
C THR A 104 9.94 -7.40 -11.16
N ARG A 105 10.15 -8.64 -10.65
CA ARG A 105 9.12 -9.51 -10.08
C ARG A 105 9.02 -9.29 -8.58
N THR A 106 8.43 -8.18 -8.17
CA THR A 106 8.39 -7.77 -6.76
C THR A 106 6.97 -7.45 -6.30
N ALA A 107 6.58 -7.94 -5.12
CA ALA A 107 5.37 -7.50 -4.44
C ALA A 107 5.76 -6.71 -3.18
N TYR A 108 5.57 -5.39 -3.22
CA TYR A 108 5.79 -4.49 -2.09
C TYR A 108 4.52 -4.43 -1.24
N ILE A 109 4.59 -5.00 -0.04
CA ILE A 109 3.51 -5.00 0.94
C ILE A 109 3.63 -3.76 1.80
N VAL A 110 2.60 -2.91 1.77
CA VAL A 110 2.64 -1.57 2.36
C VAL A 110 1.52 -1.42 3.39
N PRO A 111 1.83 -0.93 4.62
CA PRO A 111 0.80 -0.60 5.59
C PRO A 111 -0.05 0.59 5.14
N ILE A 112 -1.30 0.64 5.61
CA ILE A 112 -2.28 1.70 5.27
C ILE A 112 -2.71 2.51 6.50
N SER A 113 -1.79 2.69 7.43
CA SER A 113 -1.99 3.39 8.71
C SER A 113 -1.35 4.78 8.77
N ASP A 114 -0.51 5.15 7.81
CA ASP A 114 0.26 6.40 7.82
C ASP A 114 -0.63 7.65 7.76
N ASN A 115 -0.79 8.31 8.90
CA ASN A 115 -1.58 9.51 9.04
C ASN A 115 -0.76 10.81 8.94
N GLY A 116 0.45 10.78 8.38
CA GLY A 116 1.30 11.96 8.20
C GLY A 116 0.91 12.88 7.03
N GLY A 117 1.25 14.17 7.14
CA GLY A 117 1.14 15.17 6.07
C GLY A 117 -0.24 15.27 5.42
N SER A 118 -0.30 15.33 4.09
CA SER A 118 -1.57 15.44 3.34
C SER A 118 -2.50 14.23 3.50
N SER A 119 -1.98 13.06 3.91
CA SER A 119 -2.82 11.88 4.19
C SER A 119 -3.74 12.14 5.38
N LYS A 120 -3.23 12.83 6.42
CA LYS A 120 -3.99 13.25 7.61
C LYS A 120 -5.25 14.00 7.24
N GLU A 121 -5.10 14.99 6.37
CA GLU A 121 -6.16 15.89 5.97
C GLU A 121 -7.20 15.19 5.09
N ILE A 122 -6.75 14.32 4.19
CA ILE A 122 -7.62 13.45 3.39
C ILE A 122 -8.45 12.54 4.29
N ILE A 123 -7.83 11.86 5.25
CA ILE A 123 -8.52 10.97 6.18
C ILE A 123 -9.50 11.76 7.05
N ARG A 124 -9.12 12.97 7.50
CA ARG A 124 -9.96 13.83 8.33
C ARG A 124 -11.26 14.23 7.63
N VAL A 125 -11.18 14.64 6.36
CA VAL A 125 -12.33 15.17 5.62
C VAL A 125 -13.09 14.08 4.87
N LEU A 126 -12.39 13.16 4.20
CA LEU A 126 -12.97 12.17 3.29
C LEU A 126 -13.02 10.76 3.89
N GLY A 127 -12.23 10.48 4.92
CA GLY A 127 -12.12 9.15 5.53
C GLY A 127 -11.37 8.14 4.67
N GLY A 128 -11.45 6.88 5.11
CA GLY A 128 -10.82 5.73 4.47
C GLY A 128 -9.34 5.54 4.81
N PRO A 129 -8.65 4.61 4.12
CA PRO A 129 -7.28 4.24 4.42
C PRO A 129 -6.27 5.37 4.17
N ALA A 130 -5.15 5.31 4.90
CA ALA A 130 -3.98 6.10 4.54
C ALA A 130 -3.35 5.59 3.25
N ILE A 131 -3.11 6.51 2.32
CA ILE A 131 -2.58 6.20 0.99
C ILE A 131 -1.17 6.76 0.74
N GLY A 132 -0.60 7.47 1.72
CA GLY A 132 0.67 8.20 1.57
C GLY A 132 1.83 7.30 1.17
N ASP A 133 2.04 6.22 1.92
CA ASP A 133 3.08 5.22 1.65
C ASP A 133 2.82 4.43 0.36
N VAL A 134 1.56 4.07 0.09
CA VAL A 134 1.17 3.42 -1.17
C VAL A 134 1.54 4.31 -2.37
N ARG A 135 1.16 5.59 -2.35
CA ARG A 135 1.51 6.55 -3.41
C ARG A 135 3.04 6.73 -3.49
N ALA A 136 3.73 6.85 -2.37
CA ALA A 136 5.18 7.00 -2.35
C ALA A 136 5.88 5.81 -3.03
N ARG A 137 5.44 4.59 -2.73
CA ARG A 137 5.96 3.36 -3.34
C ARG A 137 5.65 3.28 -4.83
N LEU A 138 4.42 3.59 -5.24
CA LEU A 138 4.03 3.63 -6.65
C LEU A 138 4.90 4.60 -7.46
N ILE A 139 5.12 5.81 -6.95
CA ILE A 139 6.00 6.80 -7.58
C ILE A 139 7.45 6.32 -7.67
N ARG A 140 7.92 5.54 -6.69
CA ARG A 140 9.29 5.02 -6.68
C ARG A 140 9.50 3.91 -7.71
N LEU A 141 8.48 3.12 -7.98
CA LEU A 141 8.51 2.06 -8.98
C LEU A 141 8.18 2.54 -10.40
N ALA A 142 7.80 3.82 -10.54
CA ALA A 142 7.55 4.41 -11.84
C ALA A 142 8.77 4.25 -12.75
N ALA A 143 8.55 3.67 -13.93
CA ALA A 143 9.57 3.50 -14.96
C ALA A 143 9.10 4.24 -16.22
N PRO A 144 9.25 5.57 -16.26
CA PRO A 144 8.79 6.36 -17.39
C PRO A 144 9.53 5.97 -18.66
N ARG A 145 8.79 5.80 -19.76
CA ARG A 145 9.33 5.30 -21.04
C ARG A 145 9.67 6.41 -22.03
N ASN A 146 9.15 7.61 -21.77
CA ASN A 146 9.30 8.80 -22.60
C ASN A 146 9.13 10.05 -21.73
N SER A 147 9.37 11.22 -22.31
CA SER A 147 9.27 12.51 -21.62
C SER A 147 7.84 12.85 -21.15
N GLU A 148 6.81 12.31 -21.79
CA GLU A 148 5.42 12.49 -21.35
C GLU A 148 5.14 11.69 -20.07
N ASP A 149 5.58 10.43 -19.99
CA ASP A 149 5.49 9.62 -18.76
C ASP A 149 6.25 10.33 -17.61
N GLU A 150 7.44 10.90 -17.89
CA GLU A 150 8.18 11.70 -16.89
C GLU A 150 7.40 12.93 -16.41
N ALA A 151 6.77 13.68 -17.33
CA ALA A 151 5.95 14.83 -16.99
C ALA A 151 4.75 14.43 -16.12
N VAL A 152 4.08 13.32 -16.43
CA VAL A 152 2.99 12.76 -15.62
C VAL A 152 3.49 12.39 -14.21
N ILE A 153 4.63 11.72 -14.11
CA ILE A 153 5.22 11.37 -12.80
C ILE A 153 5.58 12.62 -12.00
N ASN A 154 6.10 13.66 -12.65
CA ASN A 154 6.41 14.94 -12.01
C ASN A 154 5.15 15.63 -11.46
N LEU A 155 4.05 15.61 -12.22
CA LEU A 155 2.75 16.07 -11.73
C LEU A 155 2.30 15.29 -10.48
N LEU A 156 2.42 13.96 -10.49
CA LEU A 156 2.00 13.13 -9.35
C LEU A 156 2.92 13.27 -8.12
N LYS A 157 4.18 13.66 -8.32
CA LYS A 157 5.12 14.05 -7.26
C LYS A 157 4.84 15.45 -6.70
N TYR A 158 4.14 16.30 -7.46
CA TYR A 158 3.93 17.70 -7.12
C TYR A 158 3.25 17.87 -5.76
N ARG A 159 3.76 18.84 -4.99
CA ARG A 159 3.19 19.29 -3.72
C ARG A 159 2.81 20.76 -3.85
N LEU A 160 1.59 21.07 -3.42
CA LEU A 160 1.08 22.43 -3.37
C LEU A 160 1.88 23.28 -2.38
N THR A 161 1.80 24.59 -2.55
CA THR A 161 2.39 25.56 -1.63
C THR A 161 1.89 25.37 -0.20
N ASN A 162 2.76 25.71 0.75
CA ASN A 162 2.44 25.74 2.19
C ASN A 162 2.19 27.17 2.71
N SER A 163 2.17 28.18 1.83
CA SER A 163 2.11 29.61 2.21
C SER A 163 0.79 30.00 2.89
N SER A 164 -0.34 29.85 2.21
CA SER A 164 -1.67 30.18 2.75
C SER A 164 -2.73 29.21 2.23
N ARG A 165 -3.85 29.07 2.96
CA ARG A 165 -4.95 28.19 2.55
C ARG A 165 -5.55 28.62 1.21
N GLN A 166 -5.68 29.93 1.01
CA GLN A 166 -6.23 30.49 -0.23
C GLN A 166 -5.29 30.26 -1.42
N ASP A 167 -3.98 30.47 -1.25
CA ASP A 167 -3.01 30.28 -2.32
C ASP A 167 -2.91 28.81 -2.73
N ALA A 168 -2.87 27.89 -1.76
CA ALA A 168 -2.85 26.46 -2.03
C ALA A 168 -4.14 25.99 -2.74
N LYS A 169 -5.31 26.50 -2.32
CA LYS A 169 -6.59 26.22 -3.00
C LYS A 169 -6.60 26.77 -4.42
N ASN A 170 -6.17 28.01 -4.64
CA ASN A 170 -6.08 28.63 -5.96
C ASN A 170 -5.10 27.90 -6.88
N GLU A 171 -3.96 27.48 -6.34
CA GLU A 171 -2.99 26.65 -7.06
C GLU A 171 -3.61 25.31 -7.48
N PHE A 172 -4.28 24.62 -6.57
CA PHE A 172 -4.99 23.38 -6.87
C PHE A 172 -6.08 23.57 -7.94
N LEU A 173 -6.87 24.65 -7.85
CA LEU A 173 -7.89 24.95 -8.85
C LEU A 173 -7.29 25.16 -10.25
N ARG A 174 -6.16 25.86 -10.37
CA ARG A 174 -5.44 25.96 -11.67
C ARG A 174 -4.98 24.61 -12.20
N ILE A 175 -4.61 23.67 -11.31
CA ILE A 175 -4.28 22.29 -11.71
C ILE A 175 -5.55 21.57 -12.19
N VAL A 176 -6.67 21.66 -11.47
CA VAL A 176 -7.95 21.07 -11.87
C VAL A 176 -8.44 21.63 -13.21
N ASP A 177 -8.30 22.93 -13.43
CA ASP A 177 -8.67 23.64 -14.66
C ASP A 177 -7.74 23.34 -15.83
N GLY A 178 -6.57 22.73 -15.57
CA GLY A 178 -5.58 22.37 -16.60
C GLY A 178 -4.70 23.53 -17.04
N THR A 179 -4.75 24.68 -16.36
CA THR A 179 -4.00 25.91 -16.70
C THR A 179 -2.66 26.03 -15.98
N HIS A 180 -2.42 25.18 -14.97
CA HIS A 180 -1.15 25.16 -14.23
C HIS A 180 0.02 24.60 -15.07
N GLY A 181 1.22 25.17 -14.90
CA GLY A 181 2.44 24.72 -15.60
C GLY A 181 2.86 23.28 -15.29
N ALA A 182 2.36 22.69 -14.20
CA ALA A 182 2.58 21.27 -13.88
C ALA A 182 2.03 20.29 -14.94
N TRP A 183 1.20 20.76 -15.88
CA TRP A 183 0.70 20.00 -17.01
C TRP A 183 1.59 20.10 -18.27
N GLU A 184 2.67 20.86 -18.23
CA GLU A 184 3.61 21.00 -19.35
C GLU A 184 4.21 19.63 -19.70
N GLY A 185 4.29 19.32 -21.01
CA GLY A 185 4.79 18.03 -21.49
C GLY A 185 3.78 16.86 -21.45
N ILE A 186 2.53 17.09 -21.00
CA ILE A 186 1.47 16.06 -20.96
C ILE A 186 0.45 16.30 -22.08
N ALA A 187 0.15 15.31 -22.92
CA ALA A 187 -0.85 15.45 -23.99
C ALA A 187 -2.27 15.52 -23.43
N GLU A 188 -3.17 16.18 -24.17
CA GLU A 188 -4.52 16.47 -23.70
C GLU A 188 -5.31 15.22 -23.28
N ALA A 189 -5.19 14.11 -24.02
CA ALA A 189 -5.85 12.85 -23.68
C ALA A 189 -5.40 12.31 -22.30
N TYR A 190 -4.10 12.41 -21.98
CA TYR A 190 -3.57 12.04 -20.67
C TYR A 190 -4.05 13.00 -19.58
N LYS A 191 -4.05 14.32 -19.85
CA LYS A 191 -4.58 15.33 -18.91
C LYS A 191 -6.00 14.99 -18.51
N GLN A 192 -6.89 14.71 -19.46
CA GLN A 192 -8.30 14.42 -19.18
C GLN A 192 -8.48 13.25 -18.22
N THR A 193 -7.63 12.22 -18.34
CA THR A 193 -7.75 11.02 -17.50
C THR A 193 -7.32 11.28 -16.05
N VAL A 194 -6.20 11.98 -15.84
CA VAL A 194 -5.73 12.36 -14.50
C VAL A 194 -6.68 13.39 -13.87
N ARG A 195 -7.11 14.39 -14.66
CA ARG A 195 -8.01 15.46 -14.21
C ARG A 195 -9.36 14.92 -13.74
N ALA A 196 -9.91 13.89 -14.39
CA ALA A 196 -11.18 13.30 -13.97
C ALA A 196 -11.16 12.86 -12.49
N PHE A 197 -10.05 12.26 -12.04
CA PHE A 197 -9.91 11.87 -10.63
C PHE A 197 -9.65 13.06 -9.70
N LEU A 198 -8.90 14.07 -10.13
CA LEU A 198 -8.71 15.30 -9.35
C LEU A 198 -10.04 16.06 -9.17
N VAL A 199 -10.88 16.12 -10.21
CA VAL A 199 -12.23 16.68 -10.13
C VAL A 199 -13.11 15.85 -9.20
N ASN A 200 -13.04 14.51 -9.28
CA ASN A 200 -13.79 13.64 -8.38
C ASN A 200 -13.39 13.85 -6.91
N PHE A 201 -12.08 13.96 -6.63
CA PHE A 201 -11.56 14.32 -5.32
C PHE A 201 -12.10 15.68 -4.84
N PHE A 202 -12.00 16.71 -5.68
CA PHE A 202 -12.48 18.05 -5.34
C PHE A 202 -13.98 18.07 -5.01
N ASN A 203 -14.80 17.40 -5.83
CA ASN A 203 -16.23 17.26 -5.59
C ASN A 203 -16.53 16.51 -4.29
N ALA A 204 -15.72 15.52 -3.92
CA ALA A 204 -15.88 14.81 -2.66
C ALA A 204 -15.61 15.72 -1.45
N CYS A 205 -14.60 16.60 -1.54
CA CYS A 205 -14.34 17.61 -0.50
C CYS A 205 -15.53 18.56 -0.35
N LEU A 206 -16.02 19.14 -1.45
CA LEU A 206 -17.16 20.07 -1.43
C LEU A 206 -18.44 19.43 -0.84
N ARG A 207 -18.72 18.17 -1.16
CA ARG A 207 -19.88 17.46 -0.60
C ARG A 207 -19.77 17.31 0.91
N ARG A 208 -18.60 16.98 1.43
CA ARG A 208 -18.37 16.85 2.88
C ARG A 208 -18.53 18.18 3.59
N GLU A 209 -17.99 19.26 3.00
CA GLU A 209 -18.18 20.64 3.50
C GLU A 209 -19.67 20.97 3.61
N SER A 210 -20.46 20.72 2.56
CA SER A 210 -21.91 21.03 2.56
C SER A 210 -22.75 20.22 3.56
N VAL A 211 -22.41 18.96 3.81
CA VAL A 211 -23.14 18.09 4.77
C VAL A 211 -22.87 18.53 6.20
N GLN A 212 -21.68 19.05 6.48
CA GLN A 212 -21.27 19.43 7.82
C GLN A 212 -21.88 20.78 8.24
N GLU A 213 -22.02 21.72 7.31
CA GLU A 213 -22.71 23.01 7.52
C GLU A 213 -24.19 22.86 7.93
N LEU A 214 -24.87 21.81 7.45
CA LEU A 214 -26.29 21.53 7.78
C LEU A 214 -26.50 20.95 9.19
N SER A 215 -25.43 20.56 9.88
CA SER A 215 -25.50 19.78 11.12
C SER A 215 -25.11 20.54 12.39
N VAL A 216 -24.77 21.83 12.29
CA VAL A 216 -24.27 22.61 13.43
C VAL A 216 -25.04 23.92 13.57
N ASP A 217 -25.99 23.94 14.50
CA ASP A 217 -26.62 25.18 14.95
C ASP A 217 -25.63 25.92 15.88
N VAL A 218 -25.15 27.07 15.43
CA VAL A 218 -24.20 27.99 16.10
C VAL A 218 -22.72 27.60 15.95
N VAL A 219 -22.02 28.28 15.05
CA VAL A 219 -20.58 28.10 14.83
C VAL A 219 -19.88 29.46 14.83
N ASN A 220 -18.81 29.59 15.63
CA ASN A 220 -17.86 30.71 15.54
C ASN A 220 -16.98 30.50 14.29
N THR A 221 -16.51 31.57 13.64
CA THR A 221 -15.66 31.53 12.42
C THR A 221 -14.42 30.61 12.50
N ALA A 222 -13.93 30.29 13.70
CA ALA A 222 -12.83 29.34 13.91
C ALA A 222 -13.21 27.87 13.63
N ASP A 223 -14.46 27.47 13.88
CA ASP A 223 -14.95 26.10 13.63
C ASP A 223 -15.33 25.89 12.15
N GLU A 224 -15.75 26.94 11.42
CA GLU A 224 -15.96 26.90 9.97
C GLU A 224 -14.67 26.56 9.20
N LEU A 225 -13.51 27.03 9.66
CA LEU A 225 -12.21 26.71 9.08
C LEU A 225 -11.76 25.26 9.36
N ALA A 226 -12.36 24.61 10.36
CA ALA A 226 -12.10 23.22 10.70
C ALA A 226 -12.89 22.24 9.81
N THR A 227 -14.01 22.66 9.20
CA THR A 227 -14.80 21.78 8.31
C THR A 227 -14.22 21.70 6.89
N HIS A 228 -13.57 22.77 6.43
CA HIS A 228 -13.04 22.87 5.08
C HIS A 228 -11.75 22.08 4.88
N PHE A 229 -11.57 21.55 3.67
CA PHE A 229 -10.33 20.89 3.27
C PHE A 229 -9.17 21.89 3.16
N ASP A 230 -8.06 21.60 3.83
CA ASP A 230 -6.81 22.36 3.78
C ASP A 230 -5.87 21.82 2.70
N TYR A 231 -5.68 22.57 1.62
CA TYR A 231 -4.85 22.15 0.49
C TYR A 231 -3.34 22.36 0.71
N ARG A 232 -2.92 23.03 1.80
CA ARG A 232 -1.51 23.39 2.04
C ARG A 232 -0.60 22.16 2.08
N GLY A 233 0.50 22.19 1.33
CA GLY A 233 1.45 21.07 1.25
C GLY A 233 0.87 19.79 0.65
N GLY A 234 -0.35 19.86 0.09
CA GLY A 234 -1.11 18.76 -0.48
C GLY A 234 -0.36 18.06 -1.61
N SER A 235 -0.31 16.73 -1.60
CA SER A 235 0.28 15.96 -2.71
C SER A 235 -0.77 15.70 -3.80
N ILE A 236 -0.48 16.13 -5.02
CA ILE A 236 -1.36 15.90 -6.18
C ILE A 236 -1.54 14.40 -6.44
N GLY A 237 -0.49 13.60 -6.29
CA GLY A 237 -0.60 12.14 -6.37
C GLY A 237 -1.53 11.55 -5.33
N ASN A 238 -1.57 12.09 -4.10
CA ASN A 238 -2.51 11.62 -3.06
C ASN A 238 -3.95 12.01 -3.42
N PHE A 239 -4.17 13.23 -3.91
CA PHE A 239 -5.49 13.69 -4.34
C PHE A 239 -6.01 12.87 -5.50
N MET A 240 -5.15 12.59 -6.50
CA MET A 240 -5.49 11.73 -7.63
C MET A 240 -5.82 10.31 -7.17
N LEU A 241 -4.95 9.69 -6.37
CA LEU A 241 -5.15 8.31 -5.89
C LEU A 241 -6.42 8.20 -5.01
N THR A 242 -6.70 9.20 -4.18
CA THR A 242 -7.95 9.27 -3.40
C THR A 242 -9.16 9.44 -4.31
N GLY A 243 -9.08 10.34 -5.29
CA GLY A 243 -10.12 10.56 -6.28
C GLY A 243 -10.45 9.29 -7.08
N ALA A 244 -9.43 8.53 -7.48
CA ALA A 244 -9.57 7.25 -8.14
C ALA A 244 -10.19 6.19 -7.21
N ARG A 245 -9.72 6.07 -5.95
CA ARG A 245 -10.31 5.16 -4.94
C ARG A 245 -11.79 5.42 -4.76
N LEU A 246 -12.18 6.68 -4.59
CA LEU A 246 -13.58 7.08 -4.43
C LEU A 246 -14.41 6.82 -5.68
N PHE A 247 -13.84 7.01 -6.87
CA PHE A 247 -14.50 6.73 -8.14
C PHE A 247 -14.77 5.23 -8.34
N PHE A 248 -13.77 4.39 -8.08
CA PHE A 248 -13.88 2.94 -8.24
C PHE A 248 -14.57 2.24 -7.06
N GLY A 249 -14.64 2.87 -5.89
CA GLY A 249 -15.02 2.21 -4.64
C GLY A 249 -14.01 1.16 -4.18
N SER A 250 -12.78 1.20 -4.69
CA SER A 250 -11.74 0.20 -4.44
C SER A 250 -10.35 0.83 -4.47
N LEU A 251 -9.57 0.65 -3.40
CA LEU A 251 -8.18 1.06 -3.33
C LEU A 251 -7.30 0.27 -4.31
N GLU A 252 -7.53 -1.04 -4.44
CA GLU A 252 -6.76 -1.89 -5.36
C GLU A 252 -6.96 -1.47 -6.83
N ALA A 253 -8.19 -1.14 -7.22
CA ALA A 253 -8.46 -0.64 -8.58
C ALA A 253 -7.76 0.71 -8.82
N ALA A 254 -7.72 1.58 -7.81
CA ALA A 254 -7.02 2.86 -7.89
C ALA A 254 -5.49 2.67 -8.01
N ILE A 255 -4.92 1.74 -7.24
CA ILE A 255 -3.51 1.35 -7.33
C ILE A 255 -3.20 0.79 -8.73
N PHE A 256 -4.01 -0.15 -9.23
CA PHE A 256 -3.84 -0.71 -10.57
C PHE A 256 -3.84 0.39 -11.65
N TRP A 257 -4.79 1.33 -11.56
CA TRP A 257 -4.87 2.44 -12.49
C TRP A 257 -3.62 3.34 -12.41
N PHE A 258 -3.19 3.69 -11.19
CA PHE A 258 -1.98 4.47 -10.97
C PHE A 258 -0.74 3.75 -11.52
N SER A 259 -0.58 2.44 -11.29
CA SER A 259 0.55 1.66 -11.79
C SER A 259 0.66 1.70 -13.31
N ASN A 260 -0.47 1.61 -14.01
CA ASN A 260 -0.49 1.72 -15.48
C ASN A 260 -0.12 3.13 -15.94
N LEU A 261 -0.62 4.17 -15.27
CA LEU A 261 -0.26 5.55 -15.56
C LEU A 261 1.23 5.82 -15.34
N ALA A 262 1.80 5.25 -14.28
CA ALA A 262 3.18 5.45 -13.87
C ALA A 262 4.19 4.57 -14.62
N GLY A 263 3.72 3.71 -15.55
CA GLY A 263 4.58 2.81 -16.31
C GLY A 263 5.30 1.78 -15.42
N ILE A 264 4.72 1.39 -14.28
CA ILE A 264 5.32 0.40 -13.38
C ILE A 264 5.43 -0.95 -14.12
N PRO A 265 6.54 -1.70 -14.00
CA PRO A 265 6.69 -3.04 -14.61
C PRO A 265 5.50 -3.95 -14.24
N ARG A 266 5.01 -4.75 -15.19
CA ARG A 266 3.78 -5.55 -15.01
C ARG A 266 3.90 -6.61 -13.93
N ALA A 267 5.12 -7.08 -13.67
CA ALA A 267 5.39 -8.03 -12.60
C ALA A 267 5.73 -7.39 -11.25
N SER A 268 5.66 -6.05 -11.16
CA SER A 268 5.86 -5.28 -9.93
C SER A 268 4.51 -4.81 -9.36
N PHE A 269 4.25 -5.17 -8.10
CA PHE A 269 2.99 -4.90 -7.41
C PHE A 269 3.23 -4.06 -6.17
N VAL A 270 2.33 -3.12 -5.90
CA VAL A 270 2.20 -2.44 -4.61
C VAL A 270 0.90 -2.92 -4.01
N VAL A 271 0.97 -3.64 -2.89
CA VAL A 271 -0.19 -4.32 -2.31
C VAL A 271 -0.44 -3.73 -0.92
N PRO A 272 -1.60 -3.10 -0.68
CA PRO A 272 -1.95 -2.64 0.66
C PRO A 272 -2.18 -3.85 1.56
N VAL A 273 -1.63 -3.81 2.77
CA VAL A 273 -1.67 -4.95 3.70
C VAL A 273 -3.09 -5.42 4.02
N ILE A 274 -4.03 -4.47 4.09
CA ILE A 274 -5.44 -4.70 4.32
C ILE A 274 -6.23 -4.07 3.19
N ASN A 275 -7.24 -4.78 2.69
CA ASN A 275 -8.15 -4.27 1.67
C ASN A 275 -9.42 -3.71 2.34
N VAL A 276 -9.36 -2.46 2.79
CA VAL A 276 -10.50 -1.74 3.39
C VAL A 276 -10.65 -0.34 2.80
N ASN A 277 -11.88 0.14 2.75
CA ASN A 277 -12.22 1.51 2.36
C ASN A 277 -12.51 2.43 3.56
N SER A 278 -12.54 1.90 4.80
CA SER A 278 -12.70 2.65 6.05
C SER A 278 -11.35 3.02 6.65
N LYS A 279 -11.35 3.97 7.60
CA LYS A 279 -10.14 4.32 8.33
C LYS A 279 -9.77 3.19 9.28
N VAL A 280 -8.50 2.85 9.30
CA VAL A 280 -7.88 1.99 10.30
C VAL A 280 -6.62 2.69 10.77
N THR A 281 -6.37 2.71 12.08
CA THR A 281 -5.15 3.26 12.67
C THR A 281 -4.38 2.18 13.43
N LEU A 282 -3.14 2.46 13.78
CA LEU A 282 -2.34 1.62 14.67
C LEU A 282 -2.48 2.05 16.11
N GLY A 283 -2.30 1.09 17.01
CA GLY A 283 -2.01 1.28 18.41
C GLY A 283 -0.87 0.36 18.83
N VAL A 284 -0.16 0.74 19.89
CA VAL A 284 0.82 -0.12 20.56
C VAL A 284 0.47 -0.23 22.03
N LYS A 285 0.71 -1.41 22.60
CA LYS A 285 0.69 -1.62 24.05
C LYS A 285 2.14 -1.67 24.52
N LEU A 286 2.47 -0.92 25.56
CA LEU A 286 3.77 -0.92 26.20
C LEU A 286 3.81 -1.97 27.33
N GLN A 287 5.00 -2.43 27.70
CA GLN A 287 5.17 -3.43 28.78
C GLN A 287 4.67 -2.94 30.15
N ASN A 288 4.60 -1.63 30.38
CA ASN A 288 4.00 -1.05 31.58
C ASN A 288 2.46 -1.01 31.55
N GLY A 289 1.82 -1.54 30.50
CA GLY A 289 0.37 -1.59 30.31
C GLY A 289 -0.24 -0.35 29.65
N GLN A 290 0.53 0.71 29.39
CA GLN A 290 0.05 1.90 28.69
C GLN A 290 -0.20 1.59 27.20
N GLU A 291 -1.27 2.13 26.63
CA GLU A 291 -1.53 2.09 25.19
C GLU A 291 -1.32 3.46 24.55
N ILE A 292 -0.69 3.47 23.37
CA ILE A 292 -0.52 4.66 22.53
C ILE A 292 -1.23 4.40 21.21
N ILE A 293 -2.20 5.24 20.87
CA ILE A 293 -3.01 5.12 19.65
C ILE A 293 -2.63 6.20 18.65
N GLY A 294 -2.48 5.82 17.39
CA GLY A 294 -2.10 6.67 16.27
C GLY A 294 -0.62 6.56 15.92
N GLN A 295 -0.32 6.32 14.64
CA GLN A 295 1.06 6.18 14.15
C GLN A 295 1.92 7.41 14.48
N ASP A 296 1.45 8.62 14.19
CA ASP A 296 2.14 9.87 14.58
C ASP A 296 2.48 9.90 16.08
N ASN A 297 1.58 9.47 16.97
CA ASN A 297 1.83 9.51 18.42
C ASN A 297 2.88 8.49 18.87
N ILE A 298 3.04 7.41 18.11
CA ILE A 298 4.04 6.37 18.36
C ILE A 298 5.42 6.87 17.92
N SER A 299 5.56 7.32 16.67
CA SER A 299 6.87 7.61 16.06
C SER A 299 7.28 9.09 16.15
N HIS A 300 6.35 10.01 15.98
CA HIS A 300 6.62 11.44 15.78
C HIS A 300 5.59 12.32 16.51
N PRO A 301 5.51 12.24 17.84
CA PRO A 301 4.51 12.98 18.60
C PRO A 301 4.64 14.48 18.34
N GLN A 302 3.52 15.13 18.01
CA GLN A 302 3.50 16.57 17.81
C GLN A 302 3.28 17.28 19.15
N PRO A 303 3.86 18.49 19.33
CA PRO A 303 3.53 19.32 20.48
C PRO A 303 2.01 19.57 20.54
N PRO A 304 1.42 19.63 21.75
CA PRO A 304 -0.01 19.93 21.90
C PRO A 304 -0.34 21.26 21.22
N THR A 305 -1.27 21.22 20.28
CA THR A 305 -1.81 22.44 19.64
C THR A 305 -2.76 23.12 20.65
N PRO A 306 -2.65 24.43 20.89
CA PRO A 306 -3.59 25.13 21.78
C PRO A 306 -5.03 24.96 21.24
N GLY A 307 -5.89 24.29 22.01
CA GLY A 307 -7.33 24.12 21.69
C GLY A 307 -7.74 22.81 21.00
N GLY A 308 -6.84 21.85 20.78
CA GLY A 308 -7.20 20.51 20.25
C GLY A 308 -7.67 19.53 21.34
N PRO A 309 -8.42 18.46 21.00
CA PRO A 309 -8.80 17.42 21.96
C PRO A 309 -7.55 16.76 22.55
N GLN A 310 -7.37 16.91 23.87
CA GLN A 310 -6.26 16.38 24.64
C GLN A 310 -6.43 14.87 24.85
N GLY A 311 -5.76 14.06 24.04
CA GLY A 311 -5.38 12.71 24.46
C GLY A 311 -4.29 12.77 25.54
N PRO A 312 -3.92 11.66 26.18
CA PRO A 312 -2.76 11.57 27.07
C PRO A 312 -1.47 11.66 26.23
N ALA A 313 -1.22 12.83 25.64
CA ALA A 313 -0.01 13.14 24.89
C ALA A 313 1.00 13.73 25.88
N ASP A 314 2.15 13.07 25.97
CA ASP A 314 3.27 13.55 26.76
C ASP A 314 3.80 14.84 26.14
N THR A 315 3.55 15.98 26.79
CA THR A 315 3.63 17.33 26.19
C THR A 315 5.05 17.78 25.82
N LYS A 316 6.06 16.95 26.09
CA LYS A 316 7.48 17.17 25.79
C LYS A 316 8.08 16.15 24.82
N ALA A 317 7.31 15.16 24.36
CA ALA A 317 7.85 14.10 23.51
C ALA A 317 8.15 14.61 22.10
N THR A 318 9.31 14.23 21.57
CA THR A 318 9.76 14.46 20.18
C THR A 318 10.10 13.12 19.52
N ALA A 319 10.38 13.12 18.22
CA ALA A 319 10.80 11.92 17.47
C ALA A 319 12.07 11.23 18.04
N ASP A 320 12.90 11.97 18.79
CA ASP A 320 14.13 11.46 19.40
C ASP A 320 13.95 11.10 20.89
N SER A 321 12.75 11.31 21.45
CA SER A 321 12.49 11.00 22.84
C SER A 321 12.17 9.50 23.03
N PRO A 322 12.76 8.82 24.02
CA PRO A 322 12.47 7.42 24.32
C PRO A 322 11.03 7.23 24.83
N LEU A 323 10.48 6.03 24.65
CA LEU A 323 9.17 5.67 25.19
C LEU A 323 9.22 5.47 26.72
N PRO A 324 8.08 5.60 27.44
CA PRO A 324 8.03 5.32 28.87
C PRO A 324 8.40 3.87 29.24
N SER A 325 8.21 2.94 28.33
CA SER A 325 8.51 1.51 28.46
C SER A 325 8.60 0.90 27.05
N ALA A 326 9.25 -0.26 26.91
CA ALA A 326 9.35 -0.96 25.64
C ALA A 326 7.95 -1.31 25.09
N ILE A 327 7.82 -1.36 23.76
CA ILE A 327 6.59 -1.83 23.13
C ILE A 327 6.48 -3.34 23.36
N GLU A 328 5.32 -3.79 23.85
CA GLU A 328 4.97 -5.20 24.01
C GLU A 328 4.42 -5.75 22.69
N ARG A 329 3.52 -5.03 22.03
CA ARG A 329 2.89 -5.45 20.76
C ARG A 329 2.22 -4.30 20.02
N VAL A 330 1.99 -4.49 18.72
CA VAL A 330 1.24 -3.57 17.84
C VAL A 330 -0.13 -4.16 17.49
N PHE A 331 -1.16 -3.33 17.34
CA PHE A 331 -2.48 -3.77 16.94
C PHE A 331 -3.21 -2.71 16.09
N TYR A 332 -4.22 -3.14 15.36
CA TYR A 332 -5.08 -2.25 14.59
C TYR A 332 -6.26 -1.75 15.41
N VAL A 333 -6.69 -0.53 15.14
CA VAL A 333 -7.81 0.13 15.81
C VAL A 333 -8.74 0.71 14.75
N ASN A 334 -10.03 0.47 14.92
CA ASN A 334 -11.06 0.98 14.01
C ASN A 334 -11.45 2.45 14.34
N GLU A 335 -12.43 2.98 13.60
CA GLU A 335 -12.92 4.35 13.81
C GLU A 335 -13.57 4.58 15.19
N SER A 336 -14.07 3.53 15.85
CA SER A 336 -14.65 3.63 17.21
C SER A 336 -13.60 3.59 18.33
N GLY A 337 -12.30 3.51 18.00
CA GLY A 337 -11.24 3.40 18.99
C GLY A 337 -11.10 1.99 19.59
N THR A 338 -11.71 0.99 18.97
CA THR A 338 -11.68 -0.41 19.44
C THR A 338 -10.59 -1.18 18.69
N ALA A 339 -9.83 -2.00 19.41
CA ALA A 339 -8.87 -2.92 18.81
C ALA A 339 -9.60 -3.90 17.87
N VAL A 340 -9.06 -4.09 16.68
CA VAL A 340 -9.61 -4.95 15.64
C VAL A 340 -8.49 -5.77 14.98
N LEU A 341 -8.87 -6.91 14.42
CA LEU A 341 -7.97 -7.76 13.63
C LEU A 341 -8.50 -7.86 12.20
N PRO A 342 -8.14 -6.91 11.32
CA PRO A 342 -8.60 -6.94 9.94
C PRO A 342 -8.01 -8.16 9.20
N PRO A 343 -8.69 -8.69 8.18
CA PRO A 343 -8.13 -9.75 7.36
C PRO A 343 -6.97 -9.22 6.51
N VAL A 344 -5.92 -10.03 6.38
CA VAL A 344 -4.83 -9.81 5.41
C VAL A 344 -5.37 -9.78 3.98
N ASN A 345 -4.81 -8.92 3.14
CA ASN A 345 -5.11 -8.91 1.73
C ASN A 345 -4.76 -10.27 1.07
N PRO A 346 -5.73 -10.99 0.47
CA PRO A 346 -5.48 -12.31 -0.14
C PRO A 346 -4.41 -12.33 -1.24
N MET A 347 -4.18 -11.21 -1.93
CA MET A 347 -3.10 -11.10 -2.93
C MET A 347 -1.73 -11.37 -2.31
N ILE A 348 -1.53 -10.98 -1.05
CA ILE A 348 -0.27 -11.17 -0.34
C ILE A 348 -0.01 -12.66 -0.14
N LEU A 349 -1.03 -13.40 0.29
CA LEU A 349 -0.95 -14.85 0.46
C LEU A 349 -0.65 -15.56 -0.86
N GLN A 350 -1.18 -15.06 -1.98
CA GLN A 350 -0.87 -15.59 -3.32
C GLN A 350 0.60 -15.32 -3.70
N HIS A 351 1.10 -14.11 -3.42
CA HIS A 351 2.50 -13.79 -3.69
C HIS A 351 3.46 -14.60 -2.81
N LEU A 352 3.14 -14.81 -1.52
CA LEU A 352 3.94 -15.63 -0.61
C LEU A 352 4.05 -17.10 -1.07
N ARG A 353 2.98 -17.65 -1.67
CA ARG A 353 3.01 -19.03 -2.22
C ARG A 353 3.90 -19.21 -3.45
N SER A 354 4.28 -18.13 -4.12
CA SER A 354 4.98 -18.18 -5.41
C SER A 354 6.27 -17.36 -5.42
N CYS A 355 6.62 -16.71 -4.31
CA CYS A 355 7.87 -16.02 -4.18
C CYS A 355 9.00 -16.99 -3.86
N GLN A 356 10.20 -16.56 -4.21
CA GLN A 356 11.44 -17.24 -3.88
C GLN A 356 11.98 -16.79 -2.52
N ALA A 357 11.67 -15.56 -2.11
CA ALA A 357 12.11 -15.03 -0.83
C ALA A 357 11.18 -13.93 -0.30
N VAL A 358 11.24 -13.78 1.02
CA VAL A 358 10.66 -12.66 1.77
C VAL A 358 11.77 -11.74 2.22
N ILE A 359 11.58 -10.44 2.06
CA ILE A 359 12.47 -9.40 2.56
C ILE A 359 11.69 -8.50 3.50
N TYR A 360 12.07 -8.49 4.78
CA TYR A 360 11.65 -7.46 5.72
C TYR A 360 12.62 -6.29 5.58
N THR A 361 12.17 -5.23 4.92
CA THR A 361 13.05 -4.11 4.58
C THR A 361 13.34 -3.22 5.80
N MET A 362 14.30 -2.33 5.66
CA MET A 362 14.52 -1.22 6.61
C MET A 362 13.32 -0.26 6.66
N GLY A 363 13.03 0.25 7.86
CA GLY A 363 11.90 1.12 8.19
C GLY A 363 11.55 1.02 9.67
N SER A 364 10.75 1.95 10.17
CA SER A 364 10.32 1.94 11.57
C SER A 364 9.64 0.61 11.94
N LEU A 365 10.15 -0.06 12.98
CA LEU A 365 9.81 -1.45 13.25
C LEU A 365 8.31 -1.63 13.49
N TYR A 366 7.75 -0.86 14.43
CA TYR A 366 6.39 -1.04 14.92
C TYR A 366 5.34 -0.32 14.07
N THR A 367 5.74 0.67 13.27
CA THR A 367 4.79 1.44 12.44
C THR A 367 4.88 1.20 10.95
N SER A 368 5.95 0.55 10.47
CA SER A 368 6.10 0.19 9.05
C SER A 368 6.13 -1.31 8.80
N ILE A 369 6.91 -2.07 9.57
CA ILE A 369 7.16 -3.48 9.28
C ILE A 369 6.14 -4.37 9.98
N LEU A 370 6.10 -4.35 11.31
CA LEU A 370 5.22 -5.21 12.10
C LEU A 370 3.71 -5.07 11.83
N PRO A 371 3.16 -3.90 11.45
CA PRO A 371 1.77 -3.80 11.04
C PRO A 371 1.41 -4.78 9.92
N SER A 372 2.36 -5.05 9.02
CA SER A 372 2.15 -5.99 7.93
C SER A 372 2.21 -7.46 8.35
N LEU A 373 2.77 -7.74 9.54
CA LEU A 373 3.09 -9.09 10.00
C LEU A 373 2.09 -9.61 11.04
N VAL A 374 1.50 -8.72 11.84
CA VAL A 374 0.60 -9.07 12.95
C VAL A 374 -0.76 -9.63 12.52
N LEU A 375 -1.05 -9.66 11.22
CA LEU A 375 -2.35 -10.09 10.70
C LEU A 375 -2.50 -11.61 10.72
N LYS A 376 -3.71 -12.08 11.03
CA LYS A 376 -4.04 -13.51 11.05
C LYS A 376 -3.75 -14.18 9.71
N GLY A 377 -3.04 -15.31 9.75
CA GLY A 377 -2.66 -16.11 8.59
C GLY A 377 -1.38 -15.65 7.91
N MET A 378 -0.79 -14.52 8.32
CA MET A 378 0.48 -14.04 7.79
C MET A 378 1.64 -14.92 8.27
N GLY A 379 1.71 -15.23 9.56
CA GLY A 379 2.72 -16.10 10.14
C GLY A 379 2.78 -17.44 9.43
N ARG A 380 1.65 -18.12 9.30
CA ARG A 380 1.57 -19.41 8.59
C ARG A 380 2.02 -19.32 7.13
N ALA A 381 1.63 -18.26 6.43
CA ALA A 381 1.99 -18.08 5.02
C ALA A 381 3.49 -17.81 4.84
N VAL A 382 4.10 -17.05 5.75
CA VAL A 382 5.56 -16.83 5.77
C VAL A 382 6.30 -18.11 6.15
N ALA A 383 5.86 -18.81 7.19
CA ALA A 383 6.50 -20.05 7.65
C ALA A 383 6.53 -21.14 6.57
N ALA A 384 5.44 -21.25 5.80
CA ALA A 384 5.30 -22.21 4.70
C ALA A 384 6.24 -21.96 3.51
N LEU A 385 6.90 -20.80 3.43
CA LEU A 385 7.91 -20.53 2.41
C LEU A 385 9.21 -21.29 2.74
N GLU A 386 9.71 -22.12 1.83
CA GLU A 386 11.01 -22.81 2.00
C GLU A 386 12.21 -21.90 1.66
N GLY A 387 11.95 -20.81 0.94
CA GLY A 387 12.94 -19.83 0.50
C GLY A 387 13.49 -18.93 1.61
N PRO A 388 14.53 -18.14 1.30
CA PRO A 388 15.13 -17.21 2.26
C PRO A 388 14.11 -16.19 2.77
N LYS A 389 14.15 -15.97 4.08
CA LYS A 389 13.40 -14.90 4.78
C LYS A 389 14.42 -13.97 5.42
N ILE A 390 14.56 -12.78 4.86
CA ILE A 390 15.72 -11.91 5.08
C ILE A 390 15.25 -10.65 5.78
N LEU A 391 15.73 -10.41 7.01
CA LEU A 391 15.49 -9.19 7.75
C LEU A 391 16.66 -8.22 7.54
N ILE A 392 16.38 -6.99 7.12
CA ILE A 392 17.38 -5.92 7.01
C ILE A 392 17.19 -4.97 8.18
N LEU A 393 18.17 -4.89 9.09
CA LEU A 393 18.09 -4.02 10.26
C LEU A 393 18.20 -2.55 9.88
N ASN A 394 17.64 -1.66 10.71
CA ASN A 394 17.86 -0.22 10.56
C ASN A 394 19.31 0.14 10.93
N GLY A 395 19.84 1.19 10.30
CA GLY A 395 21.18 1.70 10.59
C GLY A 395 21.29 2.49 11.90
N SER A 396 20.15 2.91 12.47
CA SER A 396 20.06 3.63 13.74
C SER A 396 18.83 3.18 14.53
N THR A 397 18.86 3.40 15.84
CA THR A 397 17.66 3.30 16.69
C THR A 397 16.81 4.56 16.57
N ASP A 398 15.53 4.42 16.85
CA ASP A 398 14.55 5.50 16.88
C ASP A 398 13.70 5.40 18.15
N ARG A 399 12.74 6.32 18.30
CA ARG A 399 11.80 6.31 19.42
C ARG A 399 11.09 4.97 19.63
N GLU A 400 10.76 4.24 18.57
CA GLU A 400 10.04 2.97 18.67
C GLU A 400 10.89 1.85 19.27
N THR A 401 12.21 2.00 19.19
CA THR A 401 13.20 1.02 19.61
C THR A 401 14.02 1.49 20.82
N MET A 402 13.56 2.55 21.52
CA MET A 402 14.20 3.14 22.69
C MET A 402 13.18 3.43 23.81
N TRP A 403 13.54 3.15 25.06
CA TRP A 403 12.66 3.42 26.22
C TRP A 403 13.41 3.75 27.51
N HIS A 404 12.70 4.27 28.50
CA HIS A 404 13.23 4.44 29.86
C HIS A 404 13.23 3.11 30.63
N GLY A 405 14.42 2.64 30.99
CA GLY A 405 14.61 1.50 31.87
C GLY A 405 14.19 1.81 33.31
N ALA A 406 13.95 0.76 34.09
CA ALA A 406 13.57 0.87 35.51
C ALA A 406 14.63 1.59 36.37
N ASP A 407 15.89 1.60 35.93
CA ASP A 407 17.01 2.30 36.58
C ASP A 407 17.17 3.76 36.11
N GLY A 408 16.26 4.26 35.27
CA GLY A 408 16.28 5.62 34.72
C GLY A 408 17.20 5.80 33.50
N ARG A 409 17.92 4.76 33.07
CA ARG A 409 18.73 4.82 31.84
C ARG A 409 17.86 4.65 30.60
N ILE A 410 18.37 5.10 29.46
CA ILE A 410 17.75 4.80 28.16
C ILE A 410 18.19 3.41 27.73
N CYS A 411 17.22 2.55 27.49
CA CYS A 411 17.40 1.22 26.93
C CYS A 411 17.12 1.25 25.43
N HIS A 412 17.76 0.35 24.70
CA HIS A 412 17.66 0.21 23.24
C HIS A 412 17.35 -1.25 22.91
N MET A 413 16.57 -1.48 21.86
CA MET A 413 16.42 -2.81 21.29
C MET A 413 17.74 -3.21 20.62
N MET A 414 18.24 -4.40 20.97
CA MET A 414 19.33 -5.05 20.28
C MET A 414 18.79 -5.95 19.15
N ALA A 415 19.67 -6.48 18.29
CA ALA A 415 19.23 -7.24 17.12
C ALA A 415 18.38 -8.48 17.45
N GLU A 416 18.65 -9.16 18.55
CA GLU A 416 17.84 -10.27 19.07
C GLU A 416 16.43 -9.81 19.48
N ASP A 417 16.29 -8.62 20.05
CA ASP A 417 14.99 -8.05 20.43
C ASP A 417 14.16 -7.74 19.18
N ILE A 418 14.80 -7.22 18.12
CA ILE A 418 14.14 -6.92 16.84
C ILE A 418 13.68 -8.21 16.17
N VAL A 419 14.53 -9.24 16.16
CA VAL A 419 14.21 -10.56 15.61
C VAL A 419 13.08 -11.21 16.40
N ALA A 420 13.11 -11.14 17.73
CA ALA A 420 12.03 -11.61 18.59
C ALA A 420 10.72 -10.88 18.29
N ALA A 421 10.72 -9.56 18.18
CA ALA A 421 9.51 -8.78 17.88
C ALA A 421 8.87 -9.14 16.52
N VAL A 422 9.68 -9.45 15.50
CA VAL A 422 9.18 -9.95 14.21
C VAL A 422 8.56 -11.35 14.35
N CYS A 423 9.26 -12.26 15.05
CA CYS A 423 8.78 -13.61 15.31
C CYS A 423 7.49 -13.61 16.15
N ASP A 424 7.39 -12.74 17.16
CA ASP A 424 6.20 -12.57 18.00
C ASP A 424 5.02 -12.01 17.21
N ALA A 425 5.23 -10.98 16.37
CA ALA A 425 4.16 -10.43 15.54
C ALA A 425 3.56 -11.48 14.59
N LEU A 426 4.40 -12.33 13.99
CA LEU A 426 3.95 -13.42 13.10
C LEU A 426 3.21 -14.53 13.87
N ASN A 427 3.52 -14.72 15.16
CA ASN A 427 2.88 -15.73 16.02
C ASN A 427 1.57 -15.25 16.66
N GLU A 428 1.42 -13.94 16.94
CA GLU A 428 0.39 -13.37 17.81
C GLU A 428 -1.04 -13.80 17.48
N ASN A 429 -1.36 -13.97 16.18
CA ASN A 429 -2.74 -14.17 15.71
C ASN A 429 -3.00 -15.50 14.96
N GLU A 430 -2.10 -16.49 15.07
CA GLU A 430 -2.22 -17.77 14.36
C GLU A 430 -3.15 -18.79 15.05
N GLY A 431 -3.57 -18.52 16.30
CA GLY A 431 -4.29 -19.46 17.16
C GLY A 431 -3.38 -20.57 17.72
N PRO A 432 -3.92 -21.54 18.48
CA PRO A 432 -3.15 -22.72 18.86
C PRO A 432 -2.83 -23.51 17.59
N LEU A 433 -1.59 -23.41 17.12
CA LEU A 433 -1.08 -24.25 16.04
C LEU A 433 -1.05 -25.68 16.56
N GLU A 434 -2.00 -26.52 16.12
CA GLU A 434 -1.81 -27.96 16.19
C GLU A 434 -0.62 -28.29 15.28
N THR A 435 0.49 -28.69 15.91
CA THR A 435 1.82 -29.00 15.35
C THR A 435 2.81 -27.84 15.26
N SER A 436 3.81 -27.93 16.16
CA SER A 436 5.09 -27.19 16.23
C SER A 436 4.98 -25.66 16.36
N SER A 437 5.25 -25.18 17.57
CA SER A 437 5.82 -23.85 17.81
C SER A 437 7.01 -23.66 16.87
N GLY A 438 6.80 -22.93 15.77
CA GLY A 438 7.82 -22.65 14.79
C GLY A 438 8.96 -21.87 15.45
N GLY A 439 10.19 -22.33 15.22
CA GLY A 439 11.36 -21.61 15.69
C GLY A 439 11.51 -20.29 14.93
N CYS A 440 12.32 -19.35 15.42
CA CYS A 440 12.46 -18.08 14.74
C CYS A 440 13.05 -18.22 13.32
N GLN A 441 13.77 -19.32 13.05
CA GLN A 441 14.23 -19.70 11.70
C GLN A 441 13.10 -19.92 10.68
N ASP A 442 11.88 -20.23 11.13
CA ASP A 442 10.71 -20.38 10.25
C ASP A 442 10.24 -19.03 9.70
N TYR A 443 10.59 -17.93 10.37
CA TYR A 443 10.21 -16.58 9.99
C TYR A 443 11.38 -15.75 9.46
N ILE A 444 12.60 -15.99 9.97
CA ILE A 444 13.81 -15.26 9.61
C ILE A 444 14.97 -16.24 9.47
N THR A 445 15.50 -16.36 8.27
CA THR A 445 16.69 -17.18 7.97
C THR A 445 17.99 -16.39 8.05
N HIS A 446 17.93 -15.11 7.68
CA HIS A 446 19.09 -14.23 7.58
C HIS A 446 18.78 -12.85 8.13
N VAL A 447 19.75 -12.25 8.80
CA VAL A 447 19.76 -10.86 9.25
C VAL A 447 20.90 -10.12 8.56
N LEU A 448 20.58 -9.08 7.80
CA LEU A 448 21.55 -8.15 7.22
C LEU A 448 21.65 -6.94 8.13
N TYR A 449 22.88 -6.56 8.47
CA TYR A 449 23.15 -5.46 9.38
C TYR A 449 24.34 -4.62 8.92
N LEU A 450 24.36 -3.36 9.35
CA LEU A 450 25.38 -2.39 8.99
C LEU A 450 26.69 -2.65 9.74
N GLN A 451 27.85 -2.50 9.09
CA GLN A 451 29.17 -2.80 9.66
C GLN A 451 29.49 -2.07 10.98
N ALA A 452 28.95 -0.86 11.20
CA ALA A 452 29.05 -0.17 12.49
C ALA A 452 27.67 0.00 13.13
N SER A 453 26.83 -1.05 13.05
CA SER A 453 25.49 -1.05 13.65
C SER A 453 25.57 -0.83 15.16
N PRO A 454 24.77 0.08 15.74
CA PRO A 454 24.73 0.28 17.18
C PRO A 454 24.02 -0.86 17.93
N VAL A 455 23.33 -1.76 17.21
CA VAL A 455 22.47 -2.82 17.79
C VAL A 455 23.00 -4.23 17.56
N VAL A 456 24.17 -4.38 16.95
CA VAL A 456 24.83 -5.68 16.70
C VAL A 456 26.24 -5.67 17.28
N ASN A 457 26.54 -6.63 18.15
CA ASN A 457 27.90 -6.92 18.62
C ASN A 457 28.14 -8.45 18.66
N PRO A 458 29.35 -8.93 18.99
CA PRO A 458 29.66 -10.37 18.95
C PRO A 458 28.73 -11.25 19.80
N ARG A 459 28.17 -10.73 20.89
CA ARG A 459 27.18 -11.45 21.69
C ARG A 459 25.90 -11.67 20.89
N GLN A 460 25.40 -10.62 20.23
CA GLN A 460 24.21 -10.71 19.39
C GLN A 460 24.38 -11.67 18.22
N ILE A 461 25.53 -11.64 17.55
CA ILE A 461 25.81 -12.57 16.45
C ILE A 461 25.70 -14.02 16.93
N LYS A 462 26.24 -14.31 18.11
CA LYS A 462 26.11 -15.64 18.72
C LYS A 462 24.65 -15.96 19.06
N THR A 463 23.93 -15.05 19.74
CA THR A 463 22.51 -15.25 20.08
C THR A 463 21.67 -15.54 18.84
N LEU A 464 21.86 -14.77 17.76
CA LEU A 464 21.14 -14.97 16.49
C LEU A 464 21.49 -16.32 15.85
N SER A 465 22.77 -16.72 15.89
CA SER A 465 23.18 -18.05 15.42
C SER A 465 22.54 -19.17 16.26
N ASP A 466 22.44 -19.01 17.57
CA ASP A 466 21.78 -19.96 18.47
C ASP A 466 20.26 -20.05 18.20
N MET A 467 19.67 -18.98 17.65
CA MET A 467 18.28 -18.92 17.16
C MET A 467 18.11 -19.50 15.74
N GLY A 468 19.19 -20.00 15.12
CA GLY A 468 19.17 -20.51 13.74
C GLY A 468 19.17 -19.42 12.66
N VAL A 469 19.54 -18.19 13.02
CA VAL A 469 19.55 -17.02 12.12
C VAL A 469 20.98 -16.70 11.70
N ALA A 470 21.26 -16.77 10.40
CA ALA A 470 22.56 -16.36 9.86
C ALA A 470 22.66 -14.83 9.79
N THR A 471 23.85 -14.28 10.00
CA THR A 471 24.06 -12.82 9.96
C THR A 471 25.01 -12.44 8.83
N VAL A 472 24.70 -11.35 8.11
CA VAL A 472 25.52 -10.81 7.04
C VAL A 472 25.78 -9.33 7.29
N GLU A 473 27.05 -8.98 7.45
CA GLU A 473 27.50 -7.60 7.61
C GLU A 473 27.58 -6.89 6.25
N ILE A 474 27.08 -5.66 6.19
CA ILE A 474 27.04 -4.83 4.98
C ILE A 474 27.78 -3.51 5.24
N PRO A 475 28.64 -3.05 4.31
CA PRO A 475 29.32 -1.76 4.42
C PRO A 475 28.37 -0.56 4.47
N GLN A 476 28.87 0.52 5.06
CA GLN A 476 28.19 1.82 5.10
C GLN A 476 28.32 2.58 3.78
N ASP A 477 27.39 3.48 3.54
CA ASP A 477 27.48 4.47 2.46
C ASP A 477 28.56 5.52 2.78
N ASP A 478 29.40 5.82 1.79
CA ASP A 478 30.52 6.77 1.94
C ASP A 478 30.08 8.18 2.37
N HIS A 479 28.83 8.57 2.08
CA HIS A 479 28.31 9.89 2.41
C HIS A 479 27.49 9.93 3.69
N ASN A 480 26.98 8.78 4.16
CA ASN A 480 26.20 8.70 5.39
C ASN A 480 26.42 7.36 6.10
N ALA A 481 27.18 7.40 7.19
CA ALA A 481 27.50 6.23 8.00
C ALA A 481 26.26 5.53 8.60
N SER A 482 25.10 6.18 8.70
CA SER A 482 23.87 5.52 9.17
C SER A 482 23.12 4.76 8.07
N HIS A 483 23.62 4.79 6.83
CA HIS A 483 22.99 4.17 5.67
C HIS A 483 23.87 3.05 5.11
N TYR A 484 23.23 2.05 4.51
CA TYR A 484 23.90 1.00 3.77
C TYR A 484 24.48 1.52 2.45
N ASP A 485 25.62 0.98 2.02
CA ASP A 485 25.95 0.97 0.60
C ASP A 485 24.89 0.12 -0.13
N ASP A 486 24.00 0.78 -0.86
CA ASP A 486 22.88 0.14 -1.54
C ASP A 486 23.33 -0.93 -2.54
N ARG A 487 24.47 -0.73 -3.23
CA ARG A 487 24.99 -1.70 -4.21
C ARG A 487 25.47 -2.96 -3.51
N MET A 488 26.19 -2.79 -2.40
CA MET A 488 26.67 -3.90 -1.59
C MET A 488 25.52 -4.65 -0.91
N LEU A 489 24.50 -3.93 -0.44
CA LEU A 489 23.28 -4.51 0.10
C LEU A 489 22.57 -5.40 -0.94
N ILE A 490 22.30 -4.87 -2.14
CA ILE A 490 21.63 -5.65 -3.20
C ILE A 490 22.51 -6.79 -3.71
N LYS A 491 23.83 -6.63 -3.74
CA LYS A 491 24.78 -7.71 -4.07
C LYS A 491 24.72 -8.85 -3.05
N ALA A 492 24.65 -8.53 -1.76
CA ALA A 492 24.51 -9.55 -0.71
C ALA A 492 23.17 -10.29 -0.84
N LEU A 493 22.06 -9.57 -1.05
CA LEU A 493 20.75 -10.18 -1.32
C LEU A 493 20.80 -11.13 -2.52
N ARG A 494 21.39 -10.69 -3.64
CA ARG A 494 21.58 -11.54 -4.83
C ARG A 494 22.34 -12.82 -4.49
N SER A 495 23.46 -12.69 -3.79
CA SER A 495 24.30 -13.85 -3.43
C SER A 495 23.55 -14.87 -2.56
N LEU A 496 22.70 -14.40 -1.64
CA LEU A 496 21.89 -15.28 -0.79
C LEU A 496 20.82 -16.03 -1.61
N LEU A 497 20.18 -15.34 -2.56
CA LEU A 497 19.15 -15.93 -3.41
C LEU A 497 19.71 -16.94 -4.40
N GLU A 498 20.83 -16.61 -5.05
CA GLU A 498 21.54 -17.52 -5.96
C GLU A 498 22.09 -18.74 -5.22
N GLY A 499 22.65 -18.54 -4.01
CA GLY A 499 23.14 -19.62 -3.16
C GLY A 499 22.03 -20.60 -2.76
N TRP A 500 20.84 -20.09 -2.45
CA TRP A 500 19.68 -20.92 -2.12
C TRP A 500 19.19 -21.74 -3.33
N GLU A 501 19.10 -21.13 -4.52
CA GLU A 501 18.70 -21.85 -5.75
C GLU A 501 19.60 -23.05 -6.02
N VAL A 502 20.92 -22.86 -5.93
CA VAL A 502 21.90 -23.93 -6.15
C VAL A 502 21.71 -25.06 -5.14
N HIS A 503 21.56 -24.72 -3.86
CA HIS A 503 21.37 -25.70 -2.79
C HIS A 503 20.07 -26.49 -2.95
N HIS A 504 18.96 -25.79 -3.21
CA HIS A 504 17.64 -26.37 -3.39
C HIS A 504 17.59 -27.29 -4.63
N MET A 505 18.17 -26.88 -5.76
CA MET A 505 18.30 -27.74 -6.94
C MET A 505 19.14 -29.00 -6.66
N CYS A 506 20.19 -28.89 -5.86
CA CYS A 506 21.00 -30.05 -5.46
C CYS A 506 20.20 -31.03 -4.59
N GLN A 507 19.42 -30.52 -3.63
CA GLN A 507 18.56 -31.35 -2.78
C GLN A 507 17.46 -32.06 -3.59
N GLN A 508 16.79 -31.36 -4.52
CA GLN A 508 15.78 -31.98 -5.38
C GLN A 508 16.37 -33.08 -6.26
N LYS A 509 17.59 -32.88 -6.81
CA LYS A 509 18.29 -33.92 -7.58
C LYS A 509 18.62 -35.14 -6.71
N ARG A 510 19.07 -34.93 -5.46
CA ARG A 510 19.34 -36.04 -4.53
C ARG A 510 18.06 -36.81 -4.18
N ALA A 511 16.98 -36.11 -3.85
CA ALA A 511 15.68 -36.73 -3.58
C ALA A 511 15.18 -37.54 -4.79
N TRP A 512 15.30 -37.01 -6.01
CA TRP A 512 15.00 -37.75 -7.24
C TRP A 512 15.85 -39.02 -7.40
N HIS A 513 17.14 -38.95 -7.09
CA HIS A 513 18.02 -40.12 -7.17
C HIS A 513 17.74 -41.15 -6.07
N GLU A 514 17.36 -40.72 -4.87
CA GLU A 514 16.95 -41.59 -3.77
C GLU A 514 15.60 -42.29 -4.05
N ASP A 515 14.64 -41.58 -4.64
CA ASP A 515 13.36 -42.15 -5.10
C ASP A 515 13.55 -43.17 -6.24
N LEU A 516 14.51 -42.93 -7.14
CA LEU A 516 14.89 -43.88 -8.20
C LEU A 516 15.71 -45.07 -7.68
N ALA A 517 16.42 -44.90 -6.56
CA ALA A 517 17.20 -45.94 -5.90
C ALA A 517 16.38 -46.74 -4.86
N SER A 518 15.14 -46.34 -4.58
CA SER A 518 14.20 -47.08 -3.76
C SER A 518 13.89 -48.43 -4.43
N PRO A 519 14.20 -49.57 -3.79
CA PRO A 519 13.80 -50.86 -4.33
C PRO A 519 12.28 -50.94 -4.32
N VAL A 520 11.68 -51.00 -5.52
CA VAL A 520 10.28 -51.38 -5.69
C VAL A 520 10.07 -52.70 -4.94
N SER A 521 9.34 -52.66 -3.82
CA SER A 521 8.96 -53.87 -3.09
C SER A 521 8.24 -54.84 -4.05
N PRO A 522 8.75 -56.06 -4.26
CA PRO A 522 8.03 -57.07 -5.00
C PRO A 522 6.99 -57.69 -4.06
N LEU A 523 5.85 -57.03 -3.90
CA LEU A 523 4.68 -57.60 -3.24
C LEU A 523 3.46 -57.36 -4.13
N LEU A 524 3.27 -58.29 -5.07
CA LEU A 524 2.03 -59.06 -5.25
C LEU A 524 2.23 -59.94 -6.49
N TRP A 525 2.55 -61.22 -6.23
CA TRP A 525 2.32 -62.33 -7.14
C TRP A 525 0.83 -62.68 -7.15
#